data_AF-A0A2V6WVP7-F1
#
_entry.id   AF-A0A2V6WVP7-F1
#
_cell.length_a   1.000
_cell.length_b   1.000
_cell.length_c   1.000
_cell.angle_alpha   90.00
_cell.angle_beta   90.00
_cell.angle_gamma   90.00
#
_symmetry.space_group_name_H-M   'P 1'
#
loop_
_entity.id
_entity.type
_entity.pdbx_description
1 polymer ?
#
loop_
_entity_poly.entity_id
_entity_poly.type
_entity_poly.pdbx_seq_one_letter_code
_entity_poly.pdbx_strand_id
1 'polypeptide(L)'
;MTRAVSLVASLLIVLTVLGGPSPAAEPCQEREIRVDVQAARLGEDPSTFDLIDAIAASMRDDLGLKLPAWRKAYVCRDEPAFLEGLLRNFGAKVWDQSVTTSAGLATPIGIFLRGDYLARLSLPGRLGVIGHELAHLNQQELAGPRAQELPLWIVEGHAEWVAFSVIDRLGYGAHGAQRAEVVFAVSLQAIPHTLLPDLARLESRERWQQSTLSLGHAATYGQAYLAVDRLTERYGSTKVVEFLRGFATVADFRERWNSVFPISYQQFIDDFRAHVRGLGPGDDLRHTQG
;
A
#
# COMPACT_ATOMS: atom_id res chain seq x y z
N MET A 1 -13.30 -81.57 -25.88
CA MET A 1 -14.23 -80.86 -26.78
C MET A 1 -14.89 -79.75 -25.97
N THR A 2 -14.76 -78.52 -26.49
CA THR A 2 -15.64 -77.35 -26.32
C THR A 2 -15.84 -76.68 -24.94
N ARG A 3 -15.18 -75.51 -24.84
CA ARG A 3 -15.35 -74.32 -23.99
C ARG A 3 -16.73 -74.12 -23.34
N ALA A 4 -16.73 -73.90 -22.02
CA ALA A 4 -17.81 -73.24 -21.29
C ALA A 4 -17.58 -71.72 -21.29
N VAL A 5 -18.59 -70.95 -21.71
CA VAL A 5 -18.59 -69.49 -21.72
C VAL A 5 -19.29 -68.97 -20.48
N SER A 6 -18.60 -68.10 -19.74
CA SER A 6 -19.09 -67.34 -18.59
C SER A 6 -20.21 -66.36 -18.96
N LEU A 7 -21.20 -66.23 -18.08
CA LEU A 7 -22.03 -65.03 -17.94
C LEU A 7 -22.74 -65.07 -16.58
N VAL A 8 -22.19 -64.37 -15.58
CA VAL A 8 -22.94 -63.93 -14.39
C VAL A 8 -22.68 -62.45 -14.23
N ALA A 9 -23.76 -61.69 -14.31
CA ALA A 9 -23.81 -60.24 -14.42
C ALA A 9 -23.35 -59.53 -13.14
N SER A 10 -22.50 -58.52 -13.31
CA SER A 10 -22.11 -57.58 -12.26
C SER A 10 -23.25 -56.59 -12.00
N LEU A 11 -23.74 -56.56 -10.76
CA LEU A 11 -24.68 -55.56 -10.26
C LEU A 11 -23.89 -54.29 -9.90
N LEU A 12 -23.93 -53.29 -10.78
CA LEU A 12 -23.40 -51.94 -10.53
C LEU A 12 -24.45 -51.13 -9.77
N ILE A 13 -24.22 -50.90 -8.48
CA ILE A 13 -24.95 -49.87 -7.72
C ILE A 13 -24.37 -48.52 -8.12
N VAL A 14 -25.11 -47.77 -8.92
CA VAL A 14 -24.83 -46.36 -9.22
C VAL A 14 -25.32 -45.54 -8.04
N LEU A 15 -24.40 -45.08 -7.19
CA LEU A 15 -24.65 -43.99 -6.25
C LEU A 15 -24.68 -42.68 -7.05
N THR A 16 -25.89 -42.23 -7.38
CA THR A 16 -26.12 -40.88 -7.90
C THR A 16 -25.89 -39.86 -6.79
N VAL A 17 -24.68 -39.30 -6.72
CA VAL A 17 -24.42 -38.07 -5.97
C VAL A 17 -25.11 -36.94 -6.72
N LEU A 18 -26.32 -36.55 -6.28
CA LEU A 18 -26.94 -35.28 -6.65
C LEU A 18 -26.23 -34.15 -5.89
N GLY A 19 -24.98 -33.87 -6.27
CA GLY A 19 -24.32 -32.63 -5.92
C GLY A 19 -24.77 -31.58 -6.92
N GLY A 20 -25.69 -30.69 -6.52
CA GLY A 20 -25.88 -29.45 -7.26
C GLY A 20 -24.54 -28.71 -7.39
N PRO A 21 -24.35 -27.83 -8.40
CA PRO A 21 -23.15 -27.02 -8.46
C PRO A 21 -23.03 -26.28 -7.14
N SER A 22 -21.98 -26.58 -6.37
CA SER A 22 -21.64 -25.76 -5.21
C SER A 22 -21.43 -24.34 -5.74
N PRO A 23 -21.99 -23.31 -5.09
CA PRO A 23 -21.66 -21.94 -5.48
C PRO A 23 -20.13 -21.86 -5.50
N ALA A 24 -19.59 -21.38 -6.63
CA ALA A 24 -18.14 -21.19 -6.74
C ALA A 24 -17.69 -20.37 -5.53
N ALA A 25 -16.64 -20.82 -4.83
CA ALA A 25 -16.13 -20.10 -3.68
C ALA A 25 -15.88 -18.64 -4.07
N GLU A 26 -16.33 -17.70 -3.24
CA GLU A 26 -16.08 -16.27 -3.48
C GLU A 26 -14.58 -16.06 -3.69
N PRO A 27 -14.17 -15.30 -4.73
CA PRO A 27 -12.76 -15.13 -5.08
C PRO A 27 -11.95 -14.51 -3.93
N CYS A 28 -12.60 -13.65 -3.14
CA CYS A 28 -11.99 -12.99 -2.00
C CYS A 28 -12.81 -13.25 -0.73
N GLN A 29 -12.11 -13.46 0.38
CA GLN A 29 -12.74 -13.37 1.70
C GLN A 29 -12.96 -11.89 2.01
N GLU A 30 -14.19 -11.52 2.34
CA GLU A 30 -14.57 -10.15 2.71
C GLU A 30 -14.76 -10.04 4.22
N ARG A 31 -14.27 -8.93 4.80
CA ARG A 31 -14.59 -8.57 6.19
C ARG A 31 -14.60 -7.06 6.38
N GLU A 32 -15.48 -6.58 7.26
CA GLU A 32 -15.37 -5.23 7.80
C GLU A 32 -14.09 -5.09 8.63
N ILE A 33 -13.40 -3.96 8.48
CA ILE A 33 -12.15 -3.71 9.22
C ILE A 33 -12.51 -3.26 10.64
N ARG A 34 -12.01 -3.99 11.64
CA ARG A 34 -12.23 -3.63 13.04
C ARG A 34 -11.29 -2.50 13.42
N VAL A 35 -11.86 -1.44 13.99
CA VAL A 35 -11.09 -0.35 14.59
C VAL A 35 -11.29 -0.30 16.09
N ASP A 36 -12.29 -0.97 16.65
CA ASP A 36 -12.59 -1.01 18.09
C ASP A 36 -11.56 -1.81 18.91
N VAL A 37 -10.64 -2.51 18.25
CA VAL A 37 -9.55 -3.24 18.90
C VAL A 37 -8.44 -2.28 19.36
N GLN A 38 -7.63 -2.73 20.32
CA GLN A 38 -6.45 -2.00 20.77
C GLN A 38 -5.25 -2.35 19.89
N ALA A 39 -4.43 -1.34 19.55
CA ALA A 39 -3.17 -1.56 18.87
C ALA A 39 -2.25 -2.43 19.74
N ALA A 40 -1.85 -3.60 19.23
CA ALA A 40 -0.97 -4.52 19.93
C ALA A 40 -0.15 -5.33 18.93
N ARG A 41 1.09 -5.65 19.34
CA ARG A 41 1.90 -6.65 18.64
C ARG A 41 1.17 -7.99 18.65
N LEU A 42 1.08 -8.63 17.49
CA LEU A 42 0.46 -9.92 17.32
C LEU A 42 1.45 -11.06 17.59
N GLY A 43 0.92 -12.27 17.79
CA GLY A 43 1.72 -13.49 17.96
C GLY A 43 2.53 -13.88 16.73
N GLU A 44 3.05 -15.11 16.72
CA GLU A 44 3.99 -15.55 15.68
C GLU A 44 3.35 -15.81 14.31
N ASP A 45 2.07 -16.20 14.27
CA ASP A 45 1.36 -16.52 13.02
C ASP A 45 -0.04 -15.86 12.96
N PRO A 46 -0.10 -14.52 12.85
CA PRO A 46 -1.36 -13.82 12.72
C PRO A 46 -1.97 -14.04 11.33
N SER A 47 -3.30 -14.12 11.26
CA SER A 47 -3.99 -14.10 9.98
C SER A 47 -3.82 -12.72 9.30
N THR A 48 -3.97 -12.65 7.98
CA THR A 48 -3.99 -11.37 7.25
C THR A 48 -5.00 -10.39 7.84
N PHE A 49 -6.11 -10.91 8.29
CA PHE A 49 -7.18 -10.17 8.90
C PHE A 49 -6.81 -9.65 10.31
N ASP A 50 -6.08 -10.41 11.12
CA ASP A 50 -5.56 -9.89 12.40
C ASP A 50 -4.57 -8.74 12.16
N LEU A 51 -3.73 -8.86 11.12
CA LEU A 51 -2.80 -7.80 10.73
C LEU A 51 -3.53 -6.51 10.32
N ILE A 52 -4.58 -6.63 9.52
CA ILE A 52 -5.42 -5.50 9.10
C ILE A 52 -5.99 -4.75 10.30
N ASP A 53 -6.57 -5.48 11.26
CA ASP A 53 -7.19 -4.86 12.44
C ASP A 53 -6.14 -4.22 13.36
N ALA A 54 -4.98 -4.86 13.56
CA ALA A 54 -3.88 -4.31 14.36
C ALA A 54 -3.29 -3.04 13.75
N ILE A 55 -3.11 -3.00 12.42
CA ILE A 55 -2.65 -1.81 11.71
C ILE A 55 -3.69 -0.70 11.80
N ALA A 56 -4.97 -1.00 11.55
CA ALA A 56 -6.05 -0.02 11.64
C ALA A 56 -6.13 0.61 13.04
N ALA A 57 -5.93 -0.20 14.10
CA ALA A 57 -5.85 0.29 15.46
C ALA A 57 -4.59 1.15 15.69
N SER A 58 -3.41 0.73 15.25
CA SER A 58 -2.17 1.53 15.39
C SER A 58 -2.25 2.85 14.64
N MET A 59 -2.82 2.87 13.43
CA MET A 59 -3.09 4.11 12.70
C MET A 59 -3.96 5.08 13.51
N ARG A 60 -5.02 4.57 14.15
CA ARG A 60 -5.90 5.39 14.99
C ARG A 60 -5.21 5.87 16.26
N ASP A 61 -4.63 4.94 17.02
CA ASP A 61 -4.15 5.15 18.38
C ASP A 61 -2.80 5.90 18.42
N ASP A 62 -1.88 5.51 17.53
CA ASP A 62 -0.50 5.99 17.56
C ASP A 62 -0.25 7.14 16.56
N LEU A 63 -0.99 7.17 15.44
CA LEU A 63 -0.78 8.15 14.36
C LEU A 63 -1.93 9.17 14.24
N GLY A 64 -3.05 8.96 14.95
CA GLY A 64 -4.23 9.83 14.85
C GLY A 64 -4.93 9.79 13.48
N LEU A 65 -4.69 8.73 12.71
CA LEU A 65 -5.23 8.53 11.36
C LEU A 65 -6.48 7.67 11.41
N LYS A 66 -7.61 8.25 11.00
CA LYS A 66 -8.91 7.58 10.99
C LYS A 66 -9.18 6.93 9.62
N LEU A 67 -9.78 5.76 9.66
CA LEU A 67 -10.32 5.11 8.47
C LEU A 67 -11.81 5.47 8.28
N PRO A 68 -12.33 5.42 7.05
CA PRO A 68 -13.76 5.62 6.79
C PRO A 68 -14.65 4.67 7.60
N ALA A 69 -15.89 5.09 7.86
CA ALA A 69 -16.86 4.25 8.57
C ALA A 69 -17.21 2.95 7.80
N TRP A 70 -17.24 3.00 6.46
CA TRP A 70 -17.64 1.91 5.57
C TRP A 70 -16.50 0.95 5.19
N ARG A 71 -15.33 1.07 5.81
CA ARG A 71 -14.10 0.33 5.53
C ARG A 71 -14.27 -1.20 5.49
N LYS A 72 -13.80 -1.83 4.41
CA LYS A 72 -13.75 -3.28 4.23
C LYS A 72 -12.40 -3.74 3.72
N ALA A 73 -12.10 -5.01 3.94
CA ALA A 73 -10.97 -5.69 3.35
C ALA A 73 -11.41 -6.94 2.59
N TYR A 74 -10.81 -7.14 1.43
CA TYR A 74 -11.01 -8.26 0.52
C TYR A 74 -9.67 -8.98 0.37
N VAL A 75 -9.51 -10.13 1.03
CA VAL A 75 -8.30 -10.96 0.93
C VAL A 75 -8.55 -12.04 -0.12
N CYS A 76 -7.99 -11.83 -1.31
CA CYS A 76 -8.16 -12.71 -2.45
C CYS A 76 -7.10 -13.81 -2.44
N ARG A 77 -7.48 -15.04 -2.79
CA ARG A 77 -6.55 -16.19 -2.65
C ARG A 77 -5.27 -16.01 -3.48
N ASP A 78 -5.42 -15.58 -4.72
CA ASP A 78 -4.37 -15.50 -5.73
C ASP A 78 -4.64 -14.33 -6.70
N GLU A 79 -3.74 -14.12 -7.65
CA GLU A 79 -3.88 -13.07 -8.67
C GLU A 79 -5.17 -13.19 -9.50
N PRO A 80 -5.55 -14.36 -10.06
CA PRO A 80 -6.83 -14.50 -10.74
C PRO A 80 -8.02 -14.07 -9.89
N ALA A 81 -8.06 -14.49 -8.63
CA ALA A 81 -9.14 -14.13 -7.72
C ALA A 81 -9.14 -12.63 -7.36
N PHE A 82 -7.97 -12.01 -7.21
CA PHE A 82 -7.83 -10.58 -7.02
C PHE A 82 -8.39 -9.79 -8.20
N LEU A 83 -8.01 -10.18 -9.41
CA LEU A 83 -8.47 -9.54 -10.65
C LEU A 83 -9.97 -9.76 -10.87
N GLU A 84 -10.48 -10.96 -10.59
CA GLU A 84 -11.91 -11.24 -10.62
C GLU A 84 -12.68 -10.39 -9.59
N GLY A 85 -12.17 -10.26 -8.37
CA GLY A 85 -12.76 -9.43 -7.33
C GLY A 85 -12.87 -7.96 -7.75
N LEU A 86 -11.82 -7.39 -8.34
CA LEU A 86 -11.85 -6.03 -8.87
C LEU A 86 -12.82 -5.88 -10.04
N LEU A 87 -12.81 -6.81 -11.00
CA LEU A 87 -13.69 -6.77 -12.17
C LEU A 87 -15.17 -6.90 -11.77
N ARG A 88 -15.51 -7.73 -10.79
CA ARG A 88 -16.88 -7.88 -10.29
C ARG A 88 -17.41 -6.58 -9.66
N ASN A 89 -16.55 -5.83 -8.98
CA ASN A 89 -16.96 -4.62 -8.25
C ASN A 89 -16.90 -3.34 -9.10
N PHE A 90 -16.00 -3.27 -10.09
CA PHE A 90 -15.74 -2.03 -10.83
C PHE A 90 -15.82 -2.16 -12.36
N GLY A 91 -15.97 -3.38 -12.88
CA GLY A 91 -15.98 -3.67 -14.30
C GLY A 91 -14.64 -3.44 -14.99
N ALA A 92 -14.60 -3.68 -16.30
CA ALA A 92 -13.38 -3.60 -17.10
C ALA A 92 -12.81 -2.17 -17.26
N LYS A 93 -13.58 -1.13 -16.94
CA LYS A 93 -13.14 0.28 -17.08
C LYS A 93 -12.05 0.68 -16.09
N VAL A 94 -11.87 -0.09 -15.00
CA VAL A 94 -10.81 0.13 -14.00
C VAL A 94 -9.54 -0.68 -14.31
N TRP A 95 -9.56 -1.44 -15.41
CA TRP A 95 -8.41 -2.25 -15.80
C TRP A 95 -7.33 -1.42 -16.48
N ASP A 96 -6.23 -1.17 -15.77
CA ASP A 96 -4.96 -0.83 -16.38
C ASP A 96 -3.90 -1.90 -16.01
N GLN A 97 -2.80 -1.94 -16.76
CA GLN A 97 -1.72 -2.93 -16.57
C GLN A 97 -0.98 -2.79 -15.22
N SER A 98 -1.15 -1.69 -14.47
CA SER A 98 -0.54 -1.53 -13.15
C SER A 98 -1.27 -2.30 -12.06
N VAL A 99 -2.58 -2.54 -12.24
CA VAL A 99 -3.41 -3.31 -11.31
C VAL A 99 -2.96 -4.78 -11.24
N THR A 100 -2.48 -5.36 -12.36
CA THR A 100 -2.07 -6.77 -12.40
C THR A 100 -0.78 -7.07 -11.63
N THR A 101 0.11 -6.08 -11.49
CA THR A 101 1.36 -6.24 -10.73
C THR A 101 1.23 -5.81 -9.27
N SER A 102 0.08 -5.27 -8.87
CA SER A 102 -0.12 -4.72 -7.52
C SER A 102 -0.35 -5.82 -6.48
N ALA A 103 0.24 -5.66 -5.30
CA ALA A 103 0.07 -6.58 -4.15
C ALA A 103 -1.22 -6.31 -3.37
N GLY A 104 -1.71 -5.07 -3.45
CA GLY A 104 -2.97 -4.61 -2.91
C GLY A 104 -3.53 -3.46 -3.74
N LEU A 105 -4.76 -3.06 -3.44
CA LEU A 105 -5.37 -1.87 -4.03
C LEU A 105 -6.45 -1.31 -3.13
N ALA A 106 -6.31 -0.06 -2.70
CA ALA A 106 -7.38 0.70 -2.08
C ALA A 106 -8.40 1.20 -3.11
N THR A 107 -9.68 1.01 -2.80
CA THR A 107 -10.80 1.31 -3.69
C THR A 107 -11.91 2.02 -2.90
N PRO A 108 -12.94 2.59 -3.58
CA PRO A 108 -14.07 3.23 -2.90
C PRO A 108 -14.93 2.31 -2.01
N ILE A 109 -14.70 0.99 -2.00
CA ILE A 109 -15.43 0.05 -1.13
C ILE A 109 -14.55 -0.63 -0.09
N GLY A 110 -13.23 -0.38 -0.11
CA GLY A 110 -12.27 -1.04 0.77
C GLY A 110 -10.95 -1.34 0.10
N ILE A 111 -10.10 -2.12 0.77
CA ILE A 111 -8.83 -2.60 0.21
C ILE A 111 -8.98 -4.02 -0.34
N PHE A 112 -8.41 -4.27 -1.50
CA PHE A 112 -8.20 -5.61 -2.04
C PHE A 112 -6.76 -6.02 -1.82
N LEU A 113 -6.50 -7.27 -1.47
CA LEU A 113 -5.16 -7.78 -1.17
C LEU A 113 -4.94 -9.14 -1.84
N ARG A 114 -3.76 -9.34 -2.42
CA ARG A 114 -3.32 -10.64 -2.97
C ARG A 114 -2.75 -11.53 -1.87
N GLY A 115 -3.54 -12.49 -1.40
CA GLY A 115 -3.18 -13.44 -0.36
C GLY A 115 -1.94 -14.28 -0.71
N ASP A 116 -1.82 -14.75 -1.95
CA ASP A 116 -0.64 -15.49 -2.43
C ASP A 116 0.64 -14.65 -2.34
N TYR A 117 0.54 -13.35 -2.63
CA TYR A 117 1.66 -12.42 -2.56
C TYR A 117 2.05 -12.17 -1.11
N LEU A 118 1.07 -11.84 -0.26
CA LEU A 118 1.30 -11.61 1.17
C LEU A 118 1.90 -12.84 1.86
N ALA A 119 1.47 -14.05 1.50
CA ALA A 119 2.01 -15.29 2.08
C ALA A 119 3.49 -15.52 1.78
N ARG A 120 4.06 -14.88 0.75
CA ARG A 120 5.50 -14.96 0.41
C ARG A 120 6.35 -13.94 1.16
N LEU A 121 5.72 -12.94 1.80
CA LEU A 121 6.44 -11.88 2.49
C LEU A 121 6.73 -12.25 3.94
N SER A 122 7.82 -11.68 4.46
CA SER A 122 8.06 -11.62 5.91
C SER A 122 6.89 -10.91 6.61
N LEU A 123 6.76 -11.11 7.92
CA LEU A 123 5.72 -10.42 8.69
C LEU A 123 5.80 -8.87 8.58
N PRO A 124 6.98 -8.23 8.68
CA PRO A 124 7.12 -6.80 8.38
C PRO A 124 6.71 -6.45 6.94
N GLY A 125 7.03 -7.29 5.95
CA GLY A 125 6.63 -7.06 4.56
C GLY A 125 5.11 -7.11 4.37
N ARG A 126 4.42 -8.05 5.04
CA ARG A 126 2.95 -8.10 5.06
C ARG A 126 2.35 -6.84 5.68
N LEU A 127 2.90 -6.42 6.84
CA LEU A 127 2.47 -5.20 7.51
C LEU A 127 2.68 -3.96 6.63
N GLY A 128 3.79 -3.91 5.89
CA GLY A 128 4.11 -2.82 4.98
C GLY A 128 3.06 -2.67 3.88
N VAL A 129 2.76 -3.76 3.16
CA VAL A 129 1.73 -3.74 2.09
C VAL A 129 0.37 -3.36 2.66
N ILE A 130 -0.07 -3.99 3.76
CA ILE A 130 -1.39 -3.71 4.33
C ILE A 130 -1.48 -2.27 4.86
N GLY A 131 -0.43 -1.78 5.53
CA GLY A 131 -0.36 -0.42 6.06
C GLY A 131 -0.40 0.64 4.96
N HIS A 132 0.31 0.38 3.86
CA HIS A 132 0.26 1.22 2.66
C HIS A 132 -1.18 1.34 2.13
N GLU A 133 -1.88 0.22 1.91
CA GLU A 133 -3.25 0.25 1.38
C GLU A 133 -4.26 0.90 2.36
N LEU A 134 -4.11 0.68 3.66
CA LEU A 134 -4.96 1.33 4.66
C LEU A 134 -4.71 2.85 4.73
N ALA A 135 -3.48 3.31 4.45
CA ALA A 135 -3.19 4.73 4.36
C ALA A 135 -3.96 5.41 3.22
N HIS A 136 -4.20 4.72 2.10
CA HIS A 136 -5.06 5.23 1.04
C HIS A 136 -6.52 5.37 1.45
N LEU A 137 -7.07 4.44 2.25
CA LEU A 137 -8.40 4.62 2.84
C LEU A 137 -8.45 5.84 3.77
N ASN A 138 -7.40 6.06 4.57
CA ASN A 138 -7.28 7.28 5.36
C ASN A 138 -7.21 8.54 4.50
N GLN A 139 -6.49 8.53 3.37
CA GLN A 139 -6.44 9.67 2.45
C GLN A 139 -7.80 9.94 1.81
N GLN A 140 -8.58 8.91 1.49
CA GLN A 140 -9.97 9.06 1.04
C GLN A 140 -10.85 9.67 2.13
N GLU A 141 -10.68 9.29 3.39
CA GLU A 141 -11.37 9.94 4.53
C GLU A 141 -10.98 11.42 4.67
N LEU A 142 -9.70 11.75 4.47
CA LEU A 142 -9.19 13.12 4.63
C LEU A 142 -9.59 14.05 3.49
N ALA A 143 -9.45 13.61 2.24
CA ALA A 143 -9.62 14.46 1.06
C ALA A 143 -10.94 14.21 0.31
N GLY A 144 -11.72 13.20 0.71
CA GLY A 144 -12.98 12.86 0.08
C GLY A 144 -12.83 12.49 -1.41
N PRO A 145 -13.79 12.87 -2.28
CA PRO A 145 -13.75 12.58 -3.72
C PRO A 145 -12.50 13.13 -4.43
N ARG A 146 -11.82 14.09 -3.81
CA ARG A 146 -10.70 14.83 -4.38
C ARG A 146 -9.34 14.25 -4.05
N ALA A 147 -9.30 13.13 -3.32
CA ALA A 147 -8.06 12.40 -3.04
C ALA A 147 -7.28 12.04 -4.33
N GLN A 148 -7.99 11.86 -5.45
CA GLN A 148 -7.43 11.55 -6.77
C GLN A 148 -6.71 12.75 -7.44
N GLU A 149 -6.92 13.97 -6.94
CA GLU A 149 -6.35 15.21 -7.48
C GLU A 149 -5.05 15.63 -6.78
N LEU A 150 -4.68 14.92 -5.71
CA LEU A 150 -3.42 15.15 -5.00
C LEU A 150 -2.22 14.76 -5.88
N PRO A 151 -1.08 15.48 -5.77
CA PRO A 151 0.17 15.04 -6.38
C PRO A 151 0.51 13.61 -5.96
N LEU A 152 0.74 12.72 -6.91
CA LEU A 152 0.88 11.30 -6.61
C LEU A 152 2.06 11.02 -5.67
N TRP A 153 3.17 11.76 -5.80
CA TRP A 153 4.31 11.60 -4.90
C TRP A 153 3.97 11.78 -3.42
N ILE A 154 3.07 12.70 -3.04
CA ILE A 154 2.74 12.89 -1.61
C ILE A 154 1.70 11.87 -1.14
N VAL A 155 0.86 11.38 -2.04
CA VAL A 155 -0.09 10.29 -1.77
C VAL A 155 0.67 9.00 -1.46
N GLU A 156 1.55 8.58 -2.37
CA GLU A 156 2.34 7.36 -2.24
C GLU A 156 3.38 7.48 -1.12
N GLY A 157 4.03 8.64 -1.01
CA GLY A 157 5.03 8.89 0.04
C GLY A 157 4.42 8.86 1.45
N HIS A 158 3.21 9.39 1.62
CA HIS A 158 2.50 9.29 2.88
C HIS A 158 2.06 7.85 3.18
N ALA A 159 1.65 7.09 2.17
CA ALA A 159 1.30 5.68 2.36
C ALA A 159 2.50 4.85 2.82
N GLU A 160 3.68 5.05 2.22
CA GLU A 160 4.93 4.44 2.67
C GLU A 160 5.32 4.87 4.09
N TRP A 161 5.23 6.17 4.38
CA TRP A 161 5.56 6.69 5.72
C TRP A 161 4.66 6.09 6.81
N VAL A 162 3.35 5.96 6.53
CA VAL A 162 2.40 5.28 7.44
C VAL A 162 2.77 3.80 7.59
N ALA A 163 3.06 3.10 6.49
CA ALA A 163 3.45 1.70 6.50
C ALA A 163 4.67 1.44 7.40
N PHE A 164 5.72 2.25 7.29
CA PHE A 164 6.89 2.10 8.16
C PHE A 164 6.61 2.50 9.60
N SER A 165 5.80 3.55 9.81
CA SER A 165 5.38 3.97 11.14
C SER A 165 4.61 2.87 11.87
N VAL A 166 3.69 2.17 11.22
CA VAL A 166 2.94 1.08 11.87
C VAL A 166 3.82 -0.14 12.14
N ILE A 167 4.78 -0.45 11.27
CA ILE A 167 5.76 -1.53 11.52
C ILE A 167 6.57 -1.23 12.79
N ASP A 168 7.01 0.03 12.94
CA ASP A 168 7.76 0.49 14.12
C ASP A 168 6.90 0.46 15.39
N ARG A 169 5.70 1.04 15.36
CA ARG A 169 4.78 1.08 16.51
C ARG A 169 4.35 -0.29 17.00
N LEU A 170 4.17 -1.25 16.08
CA LEU A 170 3.85 -2.63 16.43
C LEU A 170 5.09 -3.45 16.82
N GLY A 171 6.30 -2.86 16.76
CA GLY A 171 7.55 -3.47 17.22
C GLY A 171 8.15 -4.50 16.27
N TYR A 172 7.83 -4.43 14.98
CA TYR A 172 8.31 -5.37 13.95
C TYR A 172 9.50 -4.85 13.13
N GLY A 173 9.92 -3.60 13.35
CA GLY A 173 11.14 -3.04 12.76
C GLY A 173 11.20 -1.53 12.94
N ALA A 174 12.34 -1.01 13.40
CA ALA A 174 12.49 0.40 13.73
C ALA A 174 12.49 1.31 12.50
N HIS A 175 11.66 2.37 12.47
CA HIS A 175 11.46 3.25 11.31
C HIS A 175 12.77 3.72 10.63
N GLY A 176 13.78 4.06 11.45
CA GLY A 176 15.09 4.48 10.94
C GLY A 176 15.84 3.42 10.12
N ALA A 177 15.59 2.13 10.39
CA ALA A 177 16.18 1.04 9.61
C ALA A 177 15.54 0.96 8.21
N GLN A 178 14.20 1.06 8.10
CA GLN A 178 13.55 1.11 6.78
C GLN A 178 13.95 2.38 6.03
N ARG A 179 14.08 3.52 6.73
CA ARG A 179 14.61 4.75 6.15
C ARG A 179 16.00 4.55 5.53
N ALA A 180 16.91 3.90 6.27
CA ALA A 180 18.26 3.63 5.79
C ALA A 180 18.26 2.72 4.55
N GLU A 181 17.38 1.71 4.49
CA GLU A 181 17.21 0.86 3.31
C GLU A 181 16.71 1.67 2.09
N VAL A 182 15.75 2.57 2.29
CA VAL A 182 15.26 3.44 1.21
C VAL A 182 16.34 4.42 0.75
N VAL A 183 17.06 5.05 1.69
CA VAL A 183 18.21 5.91 1.36
C VAL A 183 19.21 5.12 0.52
N PHE A 184 19.59 3.92 0.95
CA PHE A 184 20.51 3.06 0.21
C PHE A 184 20.01 2.73 -1.20
N ALA A 185 18.74 2.38 -1.36
CA ALA A 185 18.13 2.07 -2.66
C ALA A 185 18.07 3.30 -3.60
N VAL A 186 17.79 4.49 -3.06
CA VAL A 186 17.70 5.75 -3.82
C VAL A 186 19.08 6.33 -4.17
N SER A 187 20.04 6.25 -3.25
CA SER A 187 21.32 6.97 -3.34
C SER A 187 22.52 6.09 -3.72
N LEU A 188 22.59 4.86 -3.22
CA LEU A 188 23.84 4.08 -3.23
C LEU A 188 23.83 2.87 -4.18
N GLN A 189 22.67 2.37 -4.63
CA GLN A 189 22.63 1.10 -5.36
C GLN A 189 21.88 0.95 -6.69
N ALA A 190 21.30 1.98 -7.33
CA ALA A 190 20.65 1.71 -8.62
C ALA A 190 20.59 2.83 -9.67
N ILE A 191 20.46 4.11 -9.27
CA ILE A 191 20.10 5.16 -10.24
C ILE A 191 21.01 6.37 -10.05
N PRO A 192 21.82 6.74 -11.07
CA PRO A 192 22.52 8.02 -11.07
C PRO A 192 21.54 9.15 -10.74
N HIS A 193 21.90 10.07 -9.83
CA HIS A 193 21.01 11.17 -9.46
C HIS A 193 20.58 12.05 -10.65
N THR A 194 21.31 12.00 -11.77
CA THR A 194 20.96 12.63 -13.05
C THR A 194 19.78 11.97 -13.76
N LEU A 195 19.49 10.70 -13.46
CA LEU A 195 18.39 9.92 -14.02
C LEU A 195 17.17 9.87 -13.09
N LEU A 196 17.32 10.23 -11.81
CA LEU A 196 16.19 10.31 -10.90
C LEU A 196 15.18 11.38 -11.38
N PRO A 197 13.88 11.04 -11.48
CA PRO A 197 12.87 12.02 -11.82
C PRO A 197 12.71 13.04 -10.70
N ASP A 198 12.44 14.28 -11.06
CA ASP A 198 12.00 15.30 -10.11
C ASP A 198 10.67 14.92 -9.45
N LEU A 199 10.44 15.31 -8.20
CA LEU A 199 9.14 15.15 -7.54
C LEU A 199 8.02 15.83 -8.33
N ALA A 200 8.28 17.00 -8.93
CA ALA A 200 7.32 17.68 -9.80
C ALA A 200 6.92 16.84 -11.03
N ARG A 201 7.81 15.96 -11.50
CA ARG A 201 7.50 15.00 -12.58
C ARG A 201 6.64 13.83 -12.06
N LEU A 202 6.68 13.55 -10.77
CA LEU A 202 5.94 12.49 -10.09
C LEU A 202 4.56 12.95 -9.57
N GLU A 203 4.07 14.13 -10.00
CA GLU A 203 2.74 14.61 -9.63
C GLU A 203 1.61 13.82 -10.32
N SER A 204 1.80 13.34 -11.55
CA SER A 204 0.77 12.64 -12.32
C SER A 204 0.96 11.12 -12.38
N ARG A 205 -0.17 10.38 -12.44
CA ARG A 205 -0.18 8.91 -12.57
C ARG A 205 0.60 8.42 -13.79
N GLU A 206 0.43 9.07 -14.93
CA GLU A 206 1.08 8.65 -16.18
C GLU A 206 2.61 8.75 -16.08
N ARG A 207 3.12 9.85 -15.50
CA ARG A 207 4.55 10.05 -15.33
C ARG A 207 5.12 9.15 -14.25
N TRP A 208 4.39 8.94 -13.17
CA TRP A 208 4.74 7.98 -12.13
C TRP A 208 4.87 6.57 -12.67
N GLN A 209 3.89 6.11 -13.45
CA GLN A 209 3.92 4.78 -14.05
C GLN A 209 5.10 4.66 -15.03
N GLN A 210 5.31 5.66 -15.89
CA GLN A 210 6.46 5.69 -16.79
C GLN A 210 7.78 5.59 -16.01
N SER A 211 7.94 6.36 -14.93
CA SER A 211 9.15 6.34 -14.10
C SER A 211 9.33 5.02 -13.35
N THR A 212 8.25 4.45 -12.81
CA THR A 212 8.30 3.17 -12.09
C THR A 212 8.70 2.03 -13.03
N LEU A 213 8.14 1.98 -14.24
CA LEU A 213 8.51 0.97 -15.25
C LEU A 213 9.95 1.13 -15.76
N SER A 214 10.45 2.36 -15.87
CA SER A 214 11.76 2.64 -16.46
C SER A 214 12.91 2.55 -15.45
N LEU A 215 12.65 2.92 -14.19
CA LEU A 215 13.68 3.14 -13.17
C LEU A 215 13.41 2.36 -11.87
N GLY A 216 12.27 1.70 -11.75
CA GLY A 216 11.89 0.90 -10.58
C GLY A 216 11.31 1.69 -9.42
N HIS A 217 10.89 0.97 -8.38
CA HIS A 217 10.17 1.52 -7.21
C HIS A 217 11.00 2.53 -6.40
N ALA A 218 12.32 2.34 -6.29
CA ALA A 218 13.17 3.29 -5.56
C ALA A 218 13.11 4.70 -6.18
N ALA A 219 13.02 4.80 -7.52
CA ALA A 219 12.92 6.07 -8.24
C ALA A 219 11.61 6.83 -7.99
N THR A 220 10.57 6.13 -7.53
CA THR A 220 9.23 6.69 -7.34
C THR A 220 8.83 6.63 -5.87
N TYR A 221 8.41 5.47 -5.37
CA TYR A 221 8.03 5.24 -3.98
C TYR A 221 9.13 5.63 -3.00
N GLY A 222 10.39 5.27 -3.29
CA GLY A 222 11.52 5.62 -2.42
C GLY A 222 11.75 7.13 -2.29
N GLN A 223 11.75 7.86 -3.42
CA GLN A 223 11.83 9.32 -3.40
C GLN A 223 10.62 9.97 -2.72
N ALA A 224 9.42 9.47 -3.01
CA ALA A 224 8.17 9.94 -2.42
C ALA A 224 8.17 9.79 -0.89
N TYR A 225 8.58 8.62 -0.39
CA TYR A 225 8.78 8.38 1.04
C TYR A 225 9.76 9.39 1.64
N LEU A 226 10.97 9.53 1.08
CA LEU A 226 11.98 10.45 1.63
C LEU A 226 11.49 11.90 1.65
N ALA A 227 10.67 12.29 0.67
CA ALA A 227 10.07 13.62 0.63
C ALA A 227 9.08 13.85 1.78
N VAL A 228 8.19 12.87 2.04
CA VAL A 228 7.22 12.95 3.13
C VAL A 228 7.88 12.78 4.50
N ASP A 229 8.87 11.92 4.61
CA ASP A 229 9.68 11.76 5.82
C ASP A 229 10.36 13.09 6.17
N ARG A 230 10.98 13.77 5.19
CA ARG A 230 11.56 15.11 5.38
C ARG A 230 10.55 16.18 5.81
N LEU A 231 9.34 16.17 5.23
CA LEU A 231 8.26 17.06 5.68
C LEU A 231 7.86 16.77 7.12
N THR A 232 7.82 15.50 7.49
CA THR A 232 7.48 15.04 8.84
C THR A 232 8.57 15.39 9.84
N GLU A 233 9.85 15.19 9.51
CA GLU A 233 11.00 15.59 10.31
C GLU A 233 10.99 17.11 10.57
N ARG A 234 10.68 17.92 9.54
CA ARG A 234 10.78 19.40 9.62
C ARG A 234 9.55 20.07 10.23
N TYR A 235 8.35 19.55 9.96
CA TYR A 235 7.09 20.23 10.29
C TYR A 235 6.12 19.36 11.12
N GLY A 236 6.46 18.10 11.37
CA GLY A 236 5.60 17.13 12.04
C GLY A 236 4.55 16.51 11.11
N SER A 237 4.19 15.26 11.39
CA SER A 237 3.20 14.51 10.59
C SER A 237 1.83 15.18 10.57
N THR A 238 1.47 15.88 11.65
CA THR A 238 0.22 16.66 11.73
C THR A 238 0.08 17.69 10.61
N LYS A 239 1.19 18.32 10.18
CA LYS A 239 1.18 19.28 9.06
C LYS A 239 0.95 18.60 7.71
N VAL A 240 1.49 17.40 7.50
CA VAL A 240 1.21 16.59 6.32
C VAL A 240 -0.27 16.19 6.27
N VAL A 241 -0.82 15.72 7.39
CA VAL A 241 -2.25 15.38 7.51
C VAL A 241 -3.14 16.61 7.31
N GLU A 242 -2.74 17.77 7.85
CA GLU A 242 -3.43 19.04 7.62
C GLU A 242 -3.48 19.38 6.12
N PHE A 243 -2.35 19.27 5.42
CA PHE A 243 -2.28 19.47 3.97
C PHE A 243 -3.26 18.56 3.23
N LEU A 244 -3.20 17.24 3.47
CA LEU A 244 -4.07 16.24 2.83
C LEU A 244 -5.56 16.52 3.08
N ARG A 245 -5.94 16.89 4.32
CA ARG A 245 -7.34 17.17 4.69
C ARG A 245 -7.93 18.36 3.92
N GLY A 246 -7.15 19.42 3.70
CA GLY A 246 -7.69 20.65 3.11
C GLY A 246 -8.02 20.56 1.62
N PHE A 247 -7.67 19.46 0.96
CA PHE A 247 -8.07 19.21 -0.43
C PHE A 247 -9.56 18.93 -0.60
N ALA A 248 -10.26 18.54 0.46
CA ALA A 248 -11.71 18.45 0.43
C ALA A 248 -12.36 19.80 0.02
N THR A 249 -11.68 20.93 0.26
CA THR A 249 -12.22 22.28 0.05
C THR A 249 -11.45 23.14 -0.95
N VAL A 250 -10.11 23.01 -1.02
CA VAL A 250 -9.26 23.82 -1.91
C VAL A 250 -8.84 23.00 -3.12
N ALA A 251 -9.01 23.55 -4.32
CA ALA A 251 -8.73 22.83 -5.56
C ALA A 251 -7.30 22.88 -6.04
N ASP A 252 -6.64 24.01 -5.85
CA ASP A 252 -5.25 24.15 -6.21
C ASP A 252 -4.37 23.63 -5.08
N PHE A 253 -3.63 22.56 -5.34
CA PHE A 253 -2.73 21.99 -4.36
C PHE A 253 -1.61 22.95 -3.94
N ARG A 254 -1.17 23.84 -4.85
CA ARG A 254 -0.11 24.81 -4.58
C ARG A 254 -0.64 25.93 -3.69
N GLU A 255 -1.88 26.37 -3.90
CA GLU A 255 -2.58 27.24 -2.96
C GLU A 255 -2.67 26.58 -1.59
N ARG A 256 -3.11 25.31 -1.55
CA ARG A 256 -3.19 24.55 -0.30
C ARG A 256 -1.82 24.42 0.37
N TRP A 257 -0.78 24.12 -0.39
CA TRP A 257 0.60 24.00 0.11
C TRP A 257 1.02 25.27 0.85
N ASN A 258 0.85 26.42 0.20
CA ASN A 258 1.25 27.73 0.75
C ASN A 258 0.44 28.12 2.00
N SER A 259 -0.76 27.55 2.19
CA SER A 259 -1.56 27.77 3.40
C SER A 259 -1.09 26.94 4.60
N VAL A 260 -0.34 25.85 4.39
CA VAL A 260 0.04 24.88 5.44
C VAL A 260 1.51 24.93 5.77
N PHE A 261 2.38 25.01 4.75
CA PHE A 261 3.83 24.97 4.89
C PHE A 261 4.43 26.37 4.77
N PRO A 262 5.50 26.68 5.54
CA PRO A 262 6.12 28.00 5.56
C PRO A 262 7.03 28.29 4.37
N ILE A 263 7.24 27.30 3.48
CA ILE A 263 8.04 27.43 2.26
C ILE A 263 7.15 27.20 1.05
N SER A 264 7.49 27.84 -0.07
CA SER A 264 6.76 27.58 -1.32
C SER A 264 6.95 26.13 -1.78
N TYR A 265 6.00 25.63 -2.57
CA TYR A 265 6.10 24.30 -3.16
C TYR A 265 7.38 24.14 -3.99
N GLN A 266 7.70 25.13 -4.83
CA GLN A 266 8.91 25.12 -5.65
C GLN A 266 10.18 25.06 -4.79
N GLN A 267 10.23 25.85 -3.71
CA GLN A 267 11.36 25.81 -2.78
C GLN A 267 11.53 24.43 -2.16
N PHE A 268 10.45 23.75 -1.78
CA PHE A 268 10.53 22.39 -1.25
C PHE A 268 11.08 21.40 -2.29
N ILE A 269 10.61 21.47 -3.54
CA ILE A 269 11.07 20.61 -4.62
C ILE A 269 12.58 20.77 -4.86
N ASP A 270 13.06 22.02 -4.88
CA ASP A 270 14.48 22.32 -5.08
C ASP A 270 15.33 21.89 -3.87
N ASP A 271 14.88 22.17 -2.64
CA ASP A 271 15.53 21.74 -1.41
C ASP A 271 15.63 20.20 -1.33
N PHE A 272 14.54 19.49 -1.71
CA PHE A 272 14.51 18.03 -1.69
C PHE A 272 15.44 17.42 -2.75
N ARG A 273 15.45 17.97 -3.97
CA ARG A 273 16.38 17.55 -5.02
C ARG A 273 17.83 17.71 -4.57
N ALA A 274 18.17 18.82 -3.91
CA ALA A 274 19.50 19.03 -3.36
C ALA A 274 19.82 18.01 -2.26
N HIS A 275 18.86 17.74 -1.37
CA HIS A 275 19.00 16.72 -0.33
C HIS A 275 19.29 15.33 -0.91
N VAL A 276 18.50 14.85 -1.87
CA VAL A 276 18.70 13.53 -2.50
C VAL A 276 20.06 13.42 -3.17
N ARG A 277 20.56 14.49 -3.81
CA ARG A 277 21.92 14.53 -4.37
C ARG A 277 23.02 14.49 -3.29
N GLY A 278 22.71 14.98 -2.09
CA GLY A 278 23.60 14.96 -0.93
C GLY A 278 23.64 13.61 -0.20
N LEU A 279 22.66 12.72 -0.41
CA LEU A 279 22.61 11.38 0.19
C LEU A 279 23.70 10.41 -0.32
N GLY A 280 24.62 10.86 -1.18
CA GLY A 280 25.83 10.11 -1.53
C GLY A 280 26.69 9.76 -0.30
N PRO A 281 27.76 8.96 -0.44
CA PRO A 281 28.44 8.27 0.67
C PRO A 281 29.25 9.18 1.62
N GLY A 282 28.60 10.13 2.30
CA GLY A 282 29.27 11.17 3.11
C GLY A 282 28.59 11.66 4.38
N ASP A 283 27.25 11.70 4.48
CA ASP A 283 26.62 12.56 5.51
C ASP A 283 25.90 11.85 6.69
N ASP A 284 25.44 10.61 6.57
CA ASP A 284 24.63 9.98 7.63
C ASP A 284 25.43 9.27 8.75
N LEU A 285 26.78 9.27 8.71
CA LEU A 285 27.61 8.71 9.78
C LEU A 285 27.93 9.71 10.91
N ARG A 286 27.43 10.95 10.87
CA ARG A 286 27.80 11.99 11.85
C ARG A 286 26.82 12.23 13.00
N HIS A 287 25.69 11.52 13.07
CA HIS A 287 24.66 11.81 14.08
C HIS A 287 24.28 10.65 15.03
N THR A 288 25.16 9.67 15.22
CA THR A 288 24.96 8.61 16.24
C THR A 288 26.06 8.53 17.30
N GLN A 289 26.71 9.65 17.64
CA GLN A 289 27.44 9.77 18.91
C GLN A 289 27.01 11.03 19.65
N GLY A 290 26.16 10.82 20.66
CA GLY A 290 25.67 11.79 21.63
C GLY A 290 24.85 11.06 22.69
#